data_AF-A0A9D1KH88-F1
#
_entry.id   AF-A0A9D1KH88-F1
#
_cell.length_a   1.000
_cell.length_b   1.000
_cell.length_c   1.000
_cell.angle_alpha   90.00
_cell.angle_beta   90.00
_cell.angle_gamma   90.00
#
_symmetry.space_group_name_H-M   'P 1'
#
loop_
_entity.id
_entity.type
_entity.pdbx_description
1 polymer ?
#
loop_
_entity_poly.entity_id
_entity_poly.type
_entity_poly.pdbx_seq_one_letter_code
_entity_poly.pdbx_strand_id
1 'polypeptide(L)'
;DSIRVTCEDWENLENRYQVYQENGELVVRLRGRNGRNLKAEITVPREYLFSEVDIEVAAGSLQAEDVECVSLDVELAAGNVDLTRCRADEAVFSCAAGEIRYAGSLAGGGEASCTAGSIELVLDQKKTDLNYEIGAAGGMISIDGMEYSGIASRDSVSSGASSSLDLKAAAGSILVEFKGDDV
;
A
#
# COMPACT_ATOMS: atom_id res chain seq x y z
N ASP A 1 8.58 -25.25 3.75
CA ASP A 1 8.98 -23.90 4.19
C ASP A 1 9.62 -23.12 3.05
N SER A 2 8.87 -22.91 1.96
CA SER A 2 9.37 -22.18 0.80
C SER A 2 8.24 -21.31 0.26
N ILE A 3 8.59 -20.15 -0.30
CA ILE A 3 7.63 -19.34 -1.06
C ILE A 3 7.20 -20.15 -2.29
N ARG A 4 5.91 -20.16 -2.60
CA ARG A 4 5.34 -20.84 -3.76
C ARG A 4 4.62 -19.83 -4.63
N VAL A 5 4.83 -19.92 -5.94
CA VAL A 5 4.10 -19.13 -6.93
C VAL A 5 3.31 -20.09 -7.79
N THR A 6 2.00 -19.87 -7.88
CA THR A 6 1.10 -20.62 -8.77
C THR A 6 0.42 -19.66 -9.71
N CYS A 7 0.14 -20.10 -10.93
CA CYS A 7 -0.53 -19.30 -11.95
C CYS A 7 -1.46 -20.22 -12.73
N GLU A 8 -2.68 -19.75 -13.02
CA GLU A 8 -3.62 -20.51 -13.84
C GLU A 8 -3.10 -20.63 -15.28
N ASP A 9 -3.17 -21.83 -15.86
CA ASP A 9 -2.90 -22.09 -17.29
C ASP A 9 -1.44 -21.81 -17.75
N TRP A 10 -0.45 -22.20 -16.93
CA TRP A 10 0.99 -21.99 -17.18
C TRP A 10 1.47 -22.45 -18.57
N GLU A 11 0.82 -23.48 -19.14
CA GLU A 11 1.17 -24.08 -20.43
C GLU A 11 0.83 -23.17 -21.63
N ASN A 12 -0.09 -22.22 -21.47
CA ASN A 12 -0.61 -21.38 -22.57
C ASN A 12 -0.26 -19.89 -22.43
N LEU A 13 0.64 -19.54 -21.50
CA LEU A 13 0.98 -18.16 -21.13
C LEU A 13 2.38 -17.73 -21.59
N GLU A 14 2.78 -18.10 -22.82
CA GLU A 14 4.07 -17.66 -23.38
C GLU A 14 4.25 -16.14 -23.29
N ASN A 15 5.36 -15.71 -22.68
CA ASN A 15 5.75 -14.31 -22.48
C ASN A 15 4.78 -13.44 -21.65
N ARG A 16 3.84 -14.04 -20.93
CA ARG A 16 2.87 -13.32 -20.07
C ARG A 16 3.24 -13.31 -18.60
N TYR A 17 4.20 -14.11 -18.18
CA TYR A 17 4.70 -14.10 -16.81
C TYR A 17 6.22 -14.32 -16.77
N GLN A 18 6.84 -13.89 -15.68
CA GLN A 18 8.22 -14.21 -15.32
C GLN A 18 8.26 -14.49 -13.81
N VAL A 19 8.85 -15.62 -13.43
CA VAL A 19 9.13 -15.96 -12.03
C VAL A 19 10.57 -16.41 -11.95
N TYR A 20 11.40 -15.67 -11.22
CA TYR A 20 12.79 -16.02 -11.02
C TYR A 20 13.28 -15.45 -9.68
N GLN A 21 14.37 -16.02 -9.18
CA GLN A 21 15.03 -15.54 -7.97
C GLN A 21 16.46 -15.13 -8.32
N GLU A 22 16.85 -13.93 -7.91
CA GLU A 22 18.21 -13.42 -8.11
C GLU A 22 18.62 -12.61 -6.88
N ASN A 23 19.84 -12.82 -6.38
CA ASN A 23 20.41 -12.06 -5.25
C ASN A 23 19.55 -11.98 -3.98
N GLY A 24 18.70 -12.99 -3.72
CA GLY A 24 17.80 -13.02 -2.56
C GLY A 24 16.42 -12.40 -2.81
N GLU A 25 16.20 -11.82 -3.98
CA GLU A 25 14.93 -11.23 -4.42
C GLU A 25 14.14 -12.26 -5.23
N LEU A 26 12.86 -12.46 -4.89
CA LEU A 26 11.92 -13.21 -5.72
C LEU A 26 11.15 -12.23 -6.59
N VAL A 27 11.31 -12.33 -7.91
CA VAL A 27 10.62 -11.48 -8.86
C VAL A 27 9.45 -12.24 -9.49
N VAL A 28 8.25 -11.69 -9.36
CA VAL A 28 7.03 -12.20 -10.03
C VAL A 28 6.46 -11.08 -10.90
N ARG A 29 6.52 -11.25 -12.22
CA ARG A 29 5.92 -10.30 -13.17
C ARG A 29 4.77 -10.95 -13.91
N LEU A 30 3.66 -10.24 -13.99
CA LEU A 30 2.47 -10.64 -14.74
C LEU A 30 2.15 -9.59 -15.80
N ARG A 31 1.84 -10.01 -17.02
CA ARG A 31 1.46 -9.14 -18.14
C ARG A 31 0.05 -9.46 -18.61
N GLY A 32 -0.87 -8.58 -18.24
CA GLY A 32 -2.25 -8.56 -18.72
C GLY A 32 -2.33 -8.32 -20.23
N ARG A 33 -3.46 -8.72 -20.83
CA ARG A 33 -3.80 -8.42 -22.22
C ARG A 33 -5.32 -8.26 -22.33
N ASN A 34 -5.78 -7.36 -23.17
CA ASN A 34 -7.22 -7.09 -23.35
C ASN A 34 -8.02 -8.38 -23.58
N GLY A 35 -9.06 -8.57 -22.77
CA GLY A 35 -9.98 -9.71 -22.87
C GLY A 35 -9.44 -11.05 -22.36
N ARG A 36 -8.29 -11.08 -21.66
CA ARG A 36 -7.71 -12.30 -21.08
C ARG A 36 -7.23 -12.07 -19.65
N ASN A 37 -8.00 -12.58 -18.70
CA ASN A 37 -7.63 -12.59 -17.29
C ASN A 37 -6.34 -13.42 -17.08
N LEU A 38 -5.54 -12.99 -16.12
CA LEU A 38 -4.34 -13.69 -15.65
C LEU A 38 -4.37 -13.58 -14.14
N LYS A 39 -4.26 -14.72 -13.46
CA LYS A 39 -4.24 -14.78 -12.00
C LYS A 39 -3.03 -15.59 -11.56
N ALA A 40 -2.24 -15.01 -10.67
CA ALA A 40 -1.23 -15.73 -9.91
C ALA A 40 -1.57 -15.66 -8.42
N GLU A 41 -1.13 -16.67 -7.68
CA GLU A 41 -1.22 -16.75 -6.24
C GLU A 41 0.17 -17.04 -5.69
N ILE A 42 0.61 -16.21 -4.75
CA ILE A 42 1.89 -16.31 -4.07
C ILE A 42 1.62 -16.72 -2.63
N THR A 43 2.15 -17.87 -2.21
CA THR A 43 2.06 -18.34 -0.84
C THR A 43 3.40 -18.18 -0.16
N VAL A 44 3.43 -17.42 0.92
CA VAL A 44 4.62 -17.19 1.73
C VAL A 44 4.55 -18.07 3.00
N PRO A 45 5.69 -18.59 3.51
CA PRO A 45 5.72 -19.21 4.84
C PRO A 45 5.14 -18.28 5.90
N ARG A 46 4.48 -18.85 6.92
CA ARG A 46 3.97 -18.06 8.05
C ARG A 46 5.11 -17.33 8.74
N GLU A 47 4.84 -16.11 9.19
CA GLU A 47 5.77 -15.28 9.98
C GLU A 47 7.09 -15.00 9.24
N TYR A 48 7.08 -15.04 7.91
CA TYR A 48 8.23 -14.69 7.11
C TYR A 48 8.41 -13.17 7.11
N LEU A 49 9.53 -12.69 7.64
CA LEU A 49 9.88 -11.27 7.64
C LEU A 49 10.69 -10.92 6.40
N PHE A 50 10.13 -10.10 5.52
CA PHE A 50 10.83 -9.56 4.38
C PHE A 50 11.66 -8.33 4.76
N SER A 51 12.81 -8.15 4.11
CA SER A 51 13.50 -6.85 4.17
C SER A 51 12.70 -5.79 3.40
N GLU A 52 12.18 -6.16 2.24
CA GLU A 52 11.51 -5.25 1.30
C GLU A 52 10.43 -6.02 0.52
N VAL A 53 9.32 -5.36 0.26
CA VAL A 53 8.23 -5.86 -0.58
C VAL A 53 7.80 -4.72 -1.51
N ASP A 54 7.99 -4.93 -2.80
CA ASP A 54 7.58 -3.99 -3.85
C ASP A 54 6.37 -4.52 -4.62
N ILE A 55 5.33 -3.71 -4.69
CA ILE A 55 4.08 -4.04 -5.37
C ILE A 55 3.77 -2.98 -6.42
N GLU A 56 3.89 -3.37 -7.69
CA GLU A 56 3.53 -2.50 -8.83
C GLU A 56 2.31 -3.06 -9.57
N VAL A 57 1.21 -2.29 -9.55
CA VAL A 57 -0.04 -2.62 -10.25
C VAL A 57 -0.36 -1.53 -11.28
N ALA A 58 0.10 -1.72 -12.51
CA ALA A 58 -0.21 -0.79 -13.61
C ALA A 58 -1.70 -0.80 -13.99
N ALA A 59 -2.30 -2.00 -14.06
CA ALA A 59 -3.72 -2.18 -14.34
C ALA A 59 -4.17 -3.54 -13.81
N GLY A 60 -5.00 -3.57 -12.77
CA GLY A 60 -5.51 -4.84 -12.24
C GLY A 60 -5.90 -4.79 -10.77
N SER A 61 -5.83 -5.94 -10.12
CA SER A 61 -6.14 -6.07 -8.70
C SER A 61 -5.08 -6.91 -7.99
N LEU A 62 -4.69 -6.49 -6.79
CA LEU A 62 -3.87 -7.29 -5.88
C LEU A 62 -4.56 -7.39 -4.52
N GLN A 63 -4.51 -8.58 -3.94
CA GLN A 63 -4.91 -8.83 -2.55
C GLN A 63 -3.77 -9.55 -1.86
N ALA A 64 -3.37 -9.08 -0.68
CA ALA A 64 -2.42 -9.78 0.16
C ALA A 64 -2.83 -9.69 1.63
N GLU A 65 -2.47 -10.73 2.37
CA GLU A 65 -2.77 -10.83 3.79
C GLU A 65 -1.52 -11.29 4.55
N ASP A 66 -1.38 -10.83 5.80
CA ASP A 66 -0.32 -11.27 6.72
C ASP A 66 1.12 -11.03 6.19
N VAL A 67 1.34 -9.92 5.49
CA VAL A 67 2.67 -9.50 5.02
C VAL A 67 3.43 -8.80 6.14
N GLU A 68 4.60 -9.32 6.51
CA GLU A 68 5.52 -8.67 7.45
C GLU A 68 6.80 -8.25 6.74
N CYS A 69 7.14 -6.96 6.77
CA CYS A 69 8.36 -6.45 6.15
C CYS A 69 8.98 -5.29 6.92
N VAL A 70 10.21 -4.92 6.56
CA VAL A 70 10.82 -3.66 7.02
C VAL A 70 10.34 -2.51 6.13
N SER A 71 10.54 -2.62 4.81
CA SER A 71 10.06 -1.65 3.81
C SER A 71 8.92 -2.22 2.96
N LEU A 72 7.89 -1.42 2.71
CA LEU A 72 6.79 -1.71 1.80
C LEU A 72 6.62 -0.58 0.79
N ASP A 73 6.71 -0.87 -0.50
CA ASP A 73 6.38 0.07 -1.57
C ASP A 73 5.19 -0.46 -2.39
N VAL A 74 4.17 0.38 -2.55
CA VAL A 74 2.94 0.05 -3.28
C VAL A 74 2.61 1.14 -4.28
N GLU A 75 2.73 0.81 -5.57
CA GLU A 75 2.35 1.67 -6.68
C GLU A 75 1.13 1.11 -7.42
N LEU A 76 0.07 1.92 -7.52
CA LEU A 76 -1.14 1.61 -8.27
C LEU A 76 -1.40 2.70 -9.31
N ALA A 77 -1.34 2.33 -10.59
CA ALA A 77 -1.73 3.26 -11.66
C ALA A 77 -3.23 3.21 -11.96
N ALA A 78 -3.81 2.01 -12.03
CA ALA A 78 -5.24 1.79 -12.27
C ALA A 78 -5.72 0.48 -11.64
N GLY A 79 -6.79 0.53 -10.84
CA GLY A 79 -7.43 -0.67 -10.30
C GLY A 79 -7.52 -0.67 -8.78
N ASN A 80 -7.20 -1.79 -8.12
CA ASN A 80 -7.35 -1.90 -6.67
C ASN A 80 -6.21 -2.70 -6.02
N VAL A 81 -5.75 -2.26 -4.85
CA VAL A 81 -4.83 -3.02 -3.98
C VAL A 81 -5.45 -3.11 -2.60
N ASP A 82 -5.56 -4.31 -2.04
CA ASP A 82 -6.09 -4.54 -0.69
C ASP A 82 -5.09 -5.37 0.12
N LEU A 83 -4.55 -4.76 1.18
CA LEU A 83 -3.55 -5.33 2.08
C LEU A 83 -4.13 -5.40 3.48
N THR A 84 -4.28 -6.61 4.04
CA THR A 84 -4.88 -6.78 5.38
C THR A 84 -3.99 -7.54 6.34
N ARG A 85 -4.01 -7.15 7.62
CA ARG A 85 -3.19 -7.73 8.70
C ARG A 85 -1.69 -7.66 8.38
N CYS A 86 -1.27 -6.59 7.71
CA CYS A 86 0.13 -6.38 7.35
C CYS A 86 0.88 -5.61 8.44
N ARG A 87 2.19 -5.78 8.48
CA ARG A 87 3.09 -5.02 9.36
C ARG A 87 4.32 -4.58 8.56
N ALA A 88 4.54 -3.27 8.50
CA ALA A 88 5.75 -2.69 7.94
C ALA A 88 6.41 -1.77 8.99
N ASP A 89 7.71 -1.54 8.87
CA ASP A 89 8.35 -0.45 9.61
C ASP A 89 8.04 0.87 8.88
N GLU A 90 8.43 0.95 7.61
CA GLU A 90 8.15 2.07 6.73
C GLU A 90 7.32 1.61 5.53
N ALA A 91 6.39 2.45 5.06
CA ALA A 91 5.64 2.18 3.86
C ALA A 91 5.45 3.42 2.97
N VAL A 92 5.47 3.21 1.66
CA VAL A 92 5.15 4.22 0.65
C VAL A 92 3.97 3.74 -0.17
N PHE A 93 2.95 4.57 -0.30
CA PHE A 93 1.75 4.28 -1.08
C PHE A 93 1.54 5.34 -2.16
N SER A 94 1.53 4.93 -3.42
CA SER A 94 1.33 5.81 -4.57
C SER A 94 0.12 5.36 -5.39
N CYS A 95 -0.96 6.14 -5.37
CA CYS A 95 -2.17 5.85 -6.13
C CYS A 95 -2.44 6.93 -7.19
N ALA A 96 -2.34 6.56 -8.48
CA ALA A 96 -2.69 7.46 -9.57
C ALA A 96 -4.21 7.50 -9.76
N ALA A 97 -4.83 6.37 -10.08
CA ALA A 97 -6.28 6.20 -10.20
C ALA A 97 -6.68 4.80 -9.69
N GLY A 98 -7.79 4.70 -8.96
CA GLY A 98 -8.20 3.46 -8.30
C GLY A 98 -8.14 3.58 -6.78
N GLU A 99 -8.00 2.44 -6.09
CA GLU A 99 -8.07 2.35 -4.64
C GLU A 99 -6.91 1.52 -4.06
N ILE A 100 -6.19 2.09 -3.08
CA ILE A 100 -5.30 1.31 -2.21
C ILE A 100 -5.93 1.28 -0.82
N ARG A 101 -6.17 0.08 -0.30
CA ARG A 101 -6.55 -0.16 1.10
C ARG A 101 -5.41 -0.87 1.80
N TYR A 102 -4.97 -0.29 2.92
CA TYR A 102 -4.01 -0.91 3.82
C TYR A 102 -4.59 -0.98 5.23
N ALA A 103 -4.66 -2.18 5.79
CA ALA A 103 -5.09 -2.41 7.17
C ALA A 103 -3.99 -3.17 7.93
N GLY A 104 -3.35 -2.51 8.89
CA GLY A 104 -2.14 -3.05 9.52
C GLY A 104 -1.41 -2.05 10.41
N SER A 105 -0.11 -2.25 10.59
CA SER A 105 0.75 -1.37 11.41
C SER A 105 1.99 -0.87 10.66
N LEU A 106 2.33 0.41 10.89
CA LEU A 106 3.47 1.13 10.31
C LEU A 106 4.35 1.69 11.45
N ALA A 107 5.31 0.92 11.93
CA ALA A 107 6.03 1.27 13.17
C ALA A 107 6.88 2.56 13.05
N GLY A 108 7.58 2.73 11.93
CA GLY A 108 8.39 3.90 11.56
C GLY A 108 7.61 5.00 10.85
N GLY A 109 6.40 4.70 10.37
CA GLY A 109 5.54 5.64 9.65
C GLY A 109 5.54 5.41 8.14
N GLY A 110 5.41 6.47 7.35
CA GLY A 110 5.40 6.33 5.90
C GLY A 110 4.92 7.54 5.12
N GLU A 111 4.68 7.31 3.84
CA GLU A 111 4.17 8.32 2.90
C GLU A 111 2.96 7.77 2.13
N ALA A 112 1.96 8.60 1.90
CA ALA A 112 0.83 8.27 1.02
C ALA A 112 0.54 9.44 0.07
N SER A 113 0.62 9.15 -1.23
CA SER A 113 0.41 10.11 -2.31
C SER A 113 -0.72 9.65 -3.23
N CYS A 114 -1.77 10.45 -3.35
CA CYS A 114 -2.95 10.14 -4.13
C CYS A 114 -3.24 11.22 -5.19
N THR A 115 -3.25 10.84 -6.46
CA THR A 115 -3.48 11.79 -7.55
C THR A 115 -4.96 11.98 -7.87
N ALA A 116 -5.68 10.93 -8.28
CA ALA A 116 -7.10 11.00 -8.65
C ALA A 116 -7.92 9.79 -8.15
N GLY A 117 -7.30 8.91 -7.35
CA GLY A 117 -7.95 7.76 -6.72
C GLY A 117 -8.26 7.98 -5.25
N SER A 118 -8.21 6.91 -4.47
CA SER A 118 -8.33 6.92 -3.01
C SER A 118 -7.29 6.03 -2.35
N ILE A 119 -6.75 6.46 -1.22
CA ILE A 119 -5.96 5.63 -0.32
C ILE A 119 -6.67 5.57 1.04
N GLU A 120 -6.92 4.38 1.55
CA GLU A 120 -7.47 4.15 2.90
C GLU A 120 -6.42 3.42 3.75
N LEU A 121 -6.00 4.07 4.83
CA LEU A 121 -5.08 3.53 5.82
C LEU A 121 -5.84 3.28 7.12
N VAL A 122 -6.05 2.01 7.47
CA VAL A 122 -6.64 1.60 8.75
C VAL A 122 -5.53 1.07 9.64
N LEU A 123 -5.00 1.95 10.49
CA LEU A 123 -3.80 1.70 11.27
C LEU A 123 -4.12 1.13 12.65
N ASP A 124 -3.38 0.13 13.07
CA ASP A 124 -3.50 -0.49 14.40
C ASP A 124 -2.91 0.40 15.51
N GLN A 125 -2.12 1.42 15.15
CA GLN A 125 -1.56 2.41 16.06
C GLN A 125 -2.62 3.35 16.65
N LYS A 126 -2.22 4.13 17.65
CA LYS A 126 -2.99 5.30 18.11
C LYS A 126 -2.66 6.51 17.25
N LYS A 127 -3.59 7.45 17.20
CA LYS A 127 -3.40 8.73 16.51
C LYS A 127 -2.20 9.51 17.05
N THR A 128 -1.92 9.42 18.34
CA THR A 128 -0.80 10.12 18.98
C THR A 128 0.57 9.45 18.75
N ASP A 129 0.59 8.23 18.21
CA ASP A 129 1.84 7.51 17.92
C ASP A 129 2.51 8.01 16.62
N LEU A 130 1.89 8.95 15.91
CA LEU A 130 2.39 9.53 14.67
C LEU A 130 2.32 11.06 14.70
N ASN A 131 3.29 11.69 14.05
CA ASN A 131 3.15 13.05 13.54
C ASN A 131 2.61 13.02 12.10
N TYR A 132 2.07 14.13 11.63
CA TYR A 132 1.45 14.23 10.31
C TYR A 132 1.95 15.44 9.55
N GLU A 133 2.36 15.24 8.31
CA GLU A 133 2.55 16.29 7.33
C GLU A 133 1.46 16.16 6.26
N ILE A 134 0.73 17.25 5.99
CA ILE A 134 -0.51 17.21 5.22
C ILE A 134 -0.42 18.19 4.07
N GLY A 135 -0.66 17.71 2.85
CA GLY A 135 -0.71 18.50 1.63
C GLY A 135 -1.91 18.11 0.75
N ALA A 136 -3.04 18.81 0.92
CA ALA A 136 -4.18 18.68 0.02
C ALA A 136 -4.16 19.79 -1.03
N ALA A 137 -3.89 19.43 -2.29
CA ALA A 137 -3.74 20.31 -3.43
C ALA A 137 -4.89 20.09 -4.44
N GLY A 138 -6.12 20.39 -4.02
CA GLY A 138 -7.34 20.20 -4.82
C GLY A 138 -8.17 18.97 -4.43
N GLY A 139 -7.76 18.26 -3.39
CA GLY A 139 -8.30 16.96 -2.99
C GLY A 139 -8.67 16.99 -1.52
N MET A 140 -8.77 15.81 -0.92
CA MET A 140 -9.23 15.66 0.46
C MET A 140 -8.36 14.67 1.24
N ILE A 141 -7.92 15.08 2.41
CA ILE A 141 -7.28 14.19 3.39
C ILE A 141 -8.16 14.21 4.64
N SER A 142 -8.55 13.04 5.14
CA SER A 142 -9.29 12.90 6.40
C SER A 142 -8.48 12.04 7.36
N ILE A 143 -8.24 12.55 8.56
CA ILE A 143 -7.50 11.84 9.61
C ILE A 143 -8.42 11.76 10.81
N ASP A 144 -8.95 10.57 11.08
CA ASP A 144 -9.80 10.30 12.23
C ASP A 144 -10.99 11.30 12.34
N GLY A 145 -11.67 11.48 11.21
CA GLY A 145 -12.82 12.39 11.06
C GLY A 145 -12.47 13.87 10.89
N MET A 146 -11.21 14.29 11.05
CA MET A 146 -10.77 15.66 10.78
C MET A 146 -10.38 15.83 9.32
N GLU A 147 -11.05 16.74 8.61
CA GLU A 147 -10.88 16.94 7.16
C GLU A 147 -9.95 18.11 6.81
N TYR A 148 -9.11 17.88 5.80
CA TYR A 148 -8.18 18.83 5.21
C TYR A 148 -8.41 18.86 3.70
N SER A 149 -8.89 19.99 3.18
CA SER A 149 -9.16 20.17 1.74
C SER A 149 -8.90 21.62 1.31
N GLY A 150 -8.79 21.84 -0.01
CA GLY A 150 -8.51 23.16 -0.60
C GLY A 150 -7.47 23.09 -1.71
N ILE A 151 -7.31 24.16 -2.49
CA ILE A 151 -6.44 24.19 -3.68
C ILE A 151 -4.94 24.09 -3.31
N ALA A 152 -4.56 24.52 -2.11
CA ALA A 152 -3.18 24.50 -1.61
C ALA A 152 -3.14 24.35 -0.09
N SER A 153 -4.05 23.52 0.46
CA SER A 153 -4.10 23.29 1.90
C SER A 153 -2.85 22.53 2.34
N ARG A 154 -2.17 23.09 3.35
CA ARG A 154 -1.03 22.47 4.00
C ARG A 154 -1.22 22.59 5.50
N ASP A 155 -0.95 21.52 6.21
CA ASP A 155 -1.00 21.50 7.67
C ASP A 155 0.05 20.52 8.21
N SER A 156 0.33 20.61 9.50
CA SER A 156 1.18 19.67 10.20
C SER A 156 0.66 19.48 11.61
N VAL A 157 0.55 18.24 12.06
CA VAL A 157 0.13 17.89 13.41
C VAL A 157 1.28 17.17 14.09
N SER A 158 1.78 17.72 15.19
CA SER A 158 2.82 17.09 16.00
C SER A 158 2.23 16.52 17.28
N SER A 159 2.43 15.23 17.47
CA SER A 159 2.05 14.49 18.68
C SER A 159 3.26 14.23 19.60
N GLY A 160 4.46 14.66 19.17
CA GLY A 160 5.72 14.35 19.85
C GLY A 160 6.22 12.92 19.63
N ALA A 161 5.63 12.20 18.67
CA ALA A 161 6.02 10.85 18.29
C ALA A 161 7.39 10.83 17.57
N SER A 162 8.03 9.66 17.54
CA SER A 162 9.24 9.43 16.73
C SER A 162 8.94 9.20 15.25
N SER A 163 7.73 8.73 14.96
CA SER A 163 7.31 8.30 13.63
C SER A 163 6.39 9.35 12.99
N SER A 164 6.35 9.40 11.66
CA SER A 164 5.58 10.41 10.92
C SER A 164 4.89 9.83 9.69
N LEU A 165 3.76 10.44 9.32
CA LEU A 165 3.01 10.11 8.12
C LEU A 165 2.89 11.35 7.23
N ASP A 166 3.50 11.31 6.04
CA ASP A 166 3.37 12.38 5.02
C ASP A 166 2.24 12.03 4.05
N LEU A 167 1.23 12.90 3.97
CA LEU A 167 -0.01 12.69 3.24
C LEU A 167 -0.19 13.76 2.17
N LYS A 168 -0.22 13.34 0.90
CA LYS A 168 -0.38 14.23 -0.25
C LYS A 168 -1.54 13.81 -1.13
N ALA A 169 -2.56 14.66 -1.24
CA ALA A 169 -3.71 14.42 -2.12
C ALA A 169 -3.82 15.54 -3.16
N ALA A 170 -3.79 15.19 -4.44
CA ALA A 170 -4.02 16.13 -5.54
C ALA A 170 -5.52 16.26 -5.83
N ALA A 171 -6.10 15.57 -6.79
CA ALA A 171 -7.55 15.53 -7.04
C ALA A 171 -8.27 14.36 -6.34
N GLY A 172 -7.51 13.40 -5.79
CA GLY A 172 -8.02 12.22 -5.09
C GLY A 172 -8.22 12.45 -3.59
N SER A 173 -8.41 11.35 -2.87
CA SER A 173 -8.58 11.36 -1.42
C SER A 173 -7.64 10.43 -0.67
N ILE A 174 -7.34 10.79 0.58
CA ILE A 174 -6.69 9.89 1.56
C ILE A 174 -7.53 9.89 2.83
N LEU A 175 -7.83 8.69 3.34
CA LEU A 175 -8.49 8.48 4.62
C LEU A 175 -7.53 7.72 5.54
N VAL A 176 -7.35 8.22 6.75
CA VAL A 176 -6.59 7.56 7.81
C VAL A 176 -7.50 7.35 9.01
N GLU A 177 -7.67 6.09 9.39
CA GLU A 177 -8.43 5.66 10.57
C GLU A 177 -7.51 4.89 11.52
N PHE A 178 -7.78 5.00 12.82
CA PHE A 178 -7.00 4.33 13.87
C PHE A 178 -7.87 3.35 14.63
N LYS A 179 -7.31 2.18 14.95
CA LYS A 179 -7.94 1.21 15.86
C LYS A 179 -7.46 1.33 17.30
N GLY A 180 -6.29 1.93 17.53
CA GLY A 180 -5.78 2.15 18.87
C GLY A 180 -6.53 3.28 19.58
N ASP A 181 -7.06 3.03 20.76
CA ASP A 181 -7.75 4.05 21.55
C ASP A 181 -6.77 5.03 22.24
N ASP A 182 -7.10 6.32 22.18
CA ASP A 182 -6.45 7.39 22.96
C ASP A 182 -6.96 7.39 24.43
N VAL A 183 -6.69 6.34 25.21
CA VAL A 183 -6.96 6.29 26.67
C VAL A 183 -5.70 6.50 27.50
#